data_AF-A0A3S4FE82-F1
#
_entry.id   AF-A0A3S4FE82-F1
#
_cell.length_a   1.000
_cell.length_b   1.000
_cell.length_c   1.000
_cell.angle_alpha   90.00
_cell.angle_beta   90.00
_cell.angle_gamma   90.00
#
_symmetry.space_group_name_H-M   'P 1'
#
loop_
_entity.id
_entity.type
_entity.pdbx_description
1 polymer ?
#
loop_
_entity_poly.entity_id
_entity_poly.type
_entity_poly.pdbx_seq_one_letter_code
_entity_poly.pdbx_strand_id
1 'polypeptide(L)'
;MPPIRPARQTGRYADRRSVRAPAQGLARPPAGATIRTAVVAVPDPMEPGARLLATVNTRTDILEDERSHGRISEAAYQVGRMLQEAFERTARLGSSSSWNDGGRVDMAERHELAIGYAVQDARRVQALMRRVEHAVGVVGARMLRSVIGDRTSFAAIAAARGRAGDRATRQASAHFRMLLEETAEHFAARGPAGR
;
A
#
# COMPACT_ATOMS: atom_id res chain seq x y z
N MET A 1 -1.89 -24.29 28.97
CA MET A 1 -1.79 -23.55 27.69
C MET A 1 -2.65 -22.30 27.81
N PRO A 2 -2.09 -21.08 27.89
CA PRO A 2 -2.89 -19.87 28.06
C PRO A 2 -3.66 -19.55 26.77
N PRO A 3 -4.89 -19.00 26.85
CA PRO A 3 -5.65 -18.60 25.67
C PRO A 3 -4.96 -17.44 24.96
N ILE A 4 -4.74 -17.59 23.65
CA ILE A 4 -4.22 -16.53 22.77
C ILE A 4 -5.23 -15.38 22.79
N ARG A 5 -4.88 -14.26 23.43
CA ARG A 5 -5.69 -13.04 23.37
C ARG A 5 -5.78 -12.61 21.89
N PRO A 6 -6.98 -12.33 21.35
CA PRO A 6 -7.09 -11.80 20.00
C PRO A 6 -6.33 -10.47 19.94
N ALA A 7 -5.45 -10.32 18.95
CA ALA A 7 -4.73 -9.08 18.71
C ALA A 7 -5.75 -7.93 18.60
N ARG A 8 -5.56 -6.86 19.38
CA ARG A 8 -6.33 -5.63 19.24
C ARG A 8 -6.22 -5.17 17.78
N GLN A 9 -7.34 -5.19 17.05
CA GLN A 9 -7.40 -4.62 15.70
C GLN A 9 -7.11 -3.12 15.82
N THR A 10 -5.96 -2.71 15.29
CA THR A 10 -5.53 -1.31 15.18
C THR A 10 -5.42 -0.97 13.68
N GLY A 11 -5.52 0.31 13.29
CA GLY A 11 -5.55 0.75 11.88
C GLY A 11 -6.95 0.84 11.23
N ARG A 12 -7.05 0.50 9.93
CA ARG A 12 -8.26 0.61 9.06
C ARG A 12 -9.52 -0.11 9.58
N TYR A 13 -9.30 -0.99 10.55
CA TYR A 13 -10.28 -1.88 11.18
C TYR A 13 -10.58 -1.50 12.63
N ALA A 14 -9.83 -0.55 13.20
CA ALA A 14 -9.81 -0.26 14.63
C ALA A 14 -11.00 0.54 15.14
N ASP A 15 -11.70 1.24 14.25
CA ASP A 15 -12.89 1.98 14.62
C ASP A 15 -13.87 2.02 13.45
N ARG A 16 -14.82 1.09 13.48
CA ARG A 16 -15.92 0.99 12.51
C ARG A 16 -17.20 1.66 13.02
N ARG A 17 -17.27 1.99 14.32
CA ARG A 17 -18.51 2.46 14.97
C ARG A 17 -18.77 3.94 14.71
N SER A 18 -17.72 4.71 14.43
CA SER A 18 -17.77 6.16 14.20
C SER A 18 -17.71 6.57 12.72
N VAL A 19 -17.58 5.62 11.78
CA VAL A 19 -17.30 5.90 10.36
C VAL A 19 -18.55 5.75 9.52
N ARG A 20 -18.82 6.75 8.67
CA ARG A 20 -20.00 6.84 7.82
C ARG A 20 -19.95 5.79 6.69
N ALA A 21 -21.07 5.12 6.45
CA ALA A 21 -21.25 4.27 5.27
C ALA A 21 -21.53 5.15 4.03
N PRO A 22 -21.01 4.79 2.85
CA PRO A 22 -21.27 5.52 1.61
C PRO A 22 -22.77 5.49 1.27
N ALA A 23 -23.26 6.55 0.61
CA ALA A 23 -24.69 6.75 0.33
C ALA A 23 -25.32 5.60 -0.48
N GLN A 24 -24.53 4.91 -1.31
CA GLN A 24 -24.96 3.77 -2.13
C GLN A 24 -24.84 2.41 -1.41
N GLY A 25 -24.47 2.41 -0.12
CA GLY A 25 -24.22 1.20 0.65
C GLY A 25 -22.88 0.54 0.33
N LEU A 26 -22.57 -0.52 1.08
CA LEU A 26 -21.33 -1.28 0.91
C LEU A 26 -21.40 -2.19 -0.31
N ALA A 27 -20.33 -2.21 -1.11
CA ALA A 27 -20.22 -3.12 -2.24
C ALA A 27 -20.34 -4.57 -1.78
N ARG A 28 -21.15 -5.35 -2.50
CA ARG A 28 -21.30 -6.80 -2.29
C ARG A 28 -20.55 -7.55 -3.38
N PRO A 29 -19.86 -8.64 -3.07
CA PRO A 29 -19.28 -9.49 -4.10
C PRO A 29 -20.40 -10.05 -4.99
N PRO A 30 -20.16 -10.22 -6.30
CA PRO A 30 -21.12 -10.84 -7.21
C PRO A 30 -21.49 -12.25 -6.72
N ALA A 31 -22.77 -12.60 -6.87
CA ALA A 31 -23.29 -13.90 -6.44
C ALA A 31 -22.50 -15.04 -7.11
N GLY A 32 -22.01 -15.99 -6.30
CA GLY A 32 -21.22 -17.13 -6.78
C GLY A 32 -19.69 -16.93 -6.80
N ALA A 33 -19.19 -15.72 -6.57
CA ALA A 33 -17.75 -15.49 -6.46
C ALA A 33 -17.27 -15.68 -5.01
N THR A 34 -16.36 -16.64 -4.78
CA THR A 34 -15.73 -16.88 -3.46
C THR A 34 -14.69 -15.80 -3.15
N ILE A 35 -15.14 -14.56 -3.01
CA ILE A 35 -14.32 -13.39 -2.71
C ILE A 35 -14.37 -13.14 -1.20
N ARG A 36 -13.24 -13.31 -0.53
CA ARG A 36 -13.09 -12.89 0.86
C ARG A 36 -13.04 -11.37 0.89
N THR A 37 -14.02 -10.76 1.54
CA THR A 37 -14.12 -9.31 1.67
C THR A 37 -14.09 -8.92 3.14
N ALA A 38 -13.62 -7.70 3.42
CA ALA A 38 -13.74 -7.10 4.73
C ALA A 38 -14.13 -5.62 4.58
N VAL A 39 -14.86 -5.11 5.57
CA VAL A 39 -15.26 -3.70 5.61
C VAL A 39 -14.20 -2.89 6.35
N VAL A 40 -13.71 -1.83 5.73
CA VAL A 40 -12.60 -1.02 6.26
C VAL A 40 -12.88 0.47 6.15
N ALA A 41 -12.28 1.27 7.04
CA ALA A 41 -12.36 2.72 7.00
C ALA A 41 -11.27 3.30 6.08
N VAL A 42 -11.66 3.80 4.91
CA VAL A 42 -10.77 4.40 3.90
C VAL A 42 -10.94 5.93 3.92
N PRO A 43 -9.91 6.73 3.63
CA PRO A 43 -10.08 8.17 3.41
C PRO A 43 -11.15 8.44 2.35
N ASP A 44 -12.01 9.42 2.62
CA ASP A 44 -13.02 9.86 1.65
C ASP A 44 -12.34 10.62 0.50
N PRO A 45 -12.50 10.18 -0.78
CA PRO A 45 -11.95 10.92 -1.91
C PRO A 45 -12.66 12.27 -2.16
N MET A 46 -13.87 12.47 -1.63
CA MET A 46 -14.66 13.68 -1.81
C MET A 46 -14.44 14.70 -0.68
N GLU A 47 -14.07 14.22 0.52
CA GLU A 47 -13.88 15.05 1.72
C GLU A 47 -12.54 14.76 2.39
N PRO A 48 -11.50 15.56 2.12
CA PRO A 48 -10.19 15.41 2.75
C PRO A 48 -10.27 15.44 4.28
N GLY A 49 -9.80 14.38 4.94
CA GLY A 49 -9.84 14.24 6.40
C GLY A 49 -11.03 13.44 6.94
N ALA A 50 -12.07 13.25 6.14
CA ALA A 50 -13.16 12.33 6.44
C ALA A 50 -12.77 10.88 6.10
N ARG A 51 -13.46 9.92 6.71
CA ARG A 51 -13.31 8.49 6.43
C ARG A 51 -14.65 7.90 6.05
N LEU A 52 -14.64 6.95 5.11
CA LEU A 52 -15.79 6.18 4.67
C LEU A 52 -15.54 4.68 4.84
N LEU A 53 -16.62 3.93 5.07
CA LEU A 53 -16.56 2.48 5.04
C LEU A 53 -16.53 1.97 3.59
N ALA A 54 -15.60 1.07 3.29
CA ALA A 54 -15.52 0.41 1.99
C ALA A 54 -15.34 -1.11 2.15
N THR A 55 -16.00 -1.88 1.28
CA THR A 55 -15.73 -3.32 1.16
C THR A 55 -14.48 -3.51 0.32
N VAL A 56 -13.45 -4.10 0.90
CA VAL A 56 -12.21 -4.44 0.19
C VAL A 56 -12.08 -5.95 0.03
N ASN A 57 -11.55 -6.38 -1.10
CA ASN A 57 -11.16 -7.78 -1.33
C ASN A 57 -9.87 -8.06 -0.55
N THR A 58 -9.97 -8.86 0.51
CA THR A 58 -8.82 -9.17 1.38
C THR A 58 -7.79 -10.04 0.70
N ARG A 59 -8.17 -10.76 -0.36
CA ARG A 59 -7.26 -11.62 -1.13
C ARG A 59 -6.40 -10.83 -2.10
N THR A 60 -6.81 -9.62 -2.45
CA THR A 60 -6.07 -8.71 -3.35
C THR A 60 -5.13 -7.77 -2.59
N ASP A 61 -5.34 -7.58 -1.28
CA ASP A 61 -4.47 -6.78 -0.43
C ASP A 61 -3.51 -7.68 0.36
N ILE A 62 -2.35 -7.95 -0.24
CA ILE A 62 -1.33 -8.84 0.33
C ILE A 62 -0.86 -8.35 1.71
N LEU A 63 -0.71 -7.04 1.91
CA LEU A 63 -0.28 -6.48 3.20
C LEU A 63 -1.31 -6.76 4.30
N GLU A 64 -2.60 -6.68 3.95
CA GLU A 64 -3.69 -6.95 4.88
C GLU A 64 -3.83 -8.44 5.19
N ASP A 65 -3.69 -9.31 4.19
CA ASP A 65 -3.67 -10.76 4.39
C ASP A 65 -2.47 -11.16 5.28
N GLU A 66 -1.29 -10.60 5.05
CA GLU A 66 -0.11 -10.86 5.87
C GLU A 66 -0.28 -10.34 7.32
N ARG A 67 -0.84 -9.14 7.51
CA ARG A 67 -1.03 -8.54 8.84
C ARG A 67 -2.10 -9.26 9.65
N SER A 68 -3.24 -9.58 9.04
CA SER A 68 -4.37 -10.25 9.71
C SER A 68 -4.04 -11.67 10.19
N HIS A 69 -3.12 -12.36 9.51
CA HIS A 69 -2.58 -13.66 9.93
C HIS A 69 -1.39 -13.55 10.89
N GLY A 70 -1.03 -12.34 11.34
CA GLY A 70 0.08 -12.11 12.27
C GLY A 70 1.45 -12.45 11.69
N ARG A 71 1.62 -12.43 10.37
CA ARG A 71 2.86 -12.82 9.68
C ARG A 71 3.82 -11.67 9.47
N ILE A 72 3.35 -10.43 9.65
CA ILE A 72 4.14 -9.20 9.68
C ILE A 72 3.78 -8.36 10.89
N SER A 73 4.75 -7.58 11.37
CA SER A 73 4.63 -6.63 12.47
C SER A 73 3.77 -5.42 12.09
N GLU A 74 3.34 -4.66 13.10
CA GLU A 74 2.62 -3.39 12.86
C GLU A 74 3.53 -2.38 12.15
N ALA A 75 4.81 -2.32 12.52
CA ALA A 75 5.77 -1.43 11.88
C ALA A 75 5.97 -1.77 10.39
N ALA A 76 6.13 -3.06 10.07
CA ALA A 76 6.21 -3.56 8.69
C ALA A 76 4.94 -3.25 7.89
N TYR A 77 3.77 -3.39 8.49
CA TYR A 77 2.51 -3.00 7.86
C TYR A 77 2.44 -1.51 7.54
N GLN A 78 2.77 -0.63 8.50
CA GLN A 78 2.74 0.82 8.28
C GLN A 78 3.75 1.26 7.21
N VAL A 79 4.96 0.70 7.22
CA VAL A 79 5.95 0.94 6.18
C VAL A 79 5.45 0.44 4.83
N GLY A 80 4.87 -0.76 4.77
CA GLY A 80 4.25 -1.28 3.54
C GLY A 80 3.18 -0.34 2.98
N ARG A 81 2.34 0.26 3.84
CA ARG A 81 1.32 1.23 3.41
C ARG A 81 1.92 2.52 2.88
N MET A 82 2.95 3.06 3.53
CA MET A 82 3.69 4.23 3.04
C MET A 82 4.34 3.95 1.68
N LEU A 83 4.90 2.75 1.48
CA LEU A 83 5.45 2.34 0.18
C LEU A 83 4.36 2.22 -0.89
N GLN A 84 3.22 1.64 -0.55
CA GLN A 84 2.08 1.54 -1.46
C GLN A 84 1.64 2.93 -1.95
N GLU A 85 1.48 3.89 -1.04
CA GLU A 85 1.12 5.26 -1.37
C GLU A 85 2.16 5.94 -2.28
N ALA A 86 3.45 5.73 -2.00
CA ALA A 86 4.54 6.26 -2.82
C ALA A 86 4.56 5.65 -4.24
N PHE A 87 4.31 4.34 -4.36
CA PHE A 87 4.22 3.69 -5.67
C PHE A 87 2.99 4.14 -6.46
N GLU A 88 1.84 4.27 -5.81
CA GLU A 88 0.61 4.79 -6.44
C GLU A 88 0.80 6.25 -6.91
N ARG A 89 1.48 7.10 -6.13
CA ARG A 89 1.85 8.46 -6.56
C ARG A 89 2.76 8.47 -7.77
N THR A 90 3.79 7.61 -7.79
CA THR A 90 4.72 7.52 -8.94
C THR A 90 4.01 7.07 -10.21
N ALA A 91 3.11 6.09 -10.11
CA ALA A 91 2.33 5.62 -11.24
C ALA A 91 1.43 6.71 -11.84
N ARG A 92 0.84 7.58 -10.99
CA ARG A 92 0.03 8.72 -11.45
C ARG A 92 0.87 9.78 -12.17
N LEU A 93 2.07 10.08 -11.64
CA LEU A 93 2.98 11.05 -12.27
C LEU A 93 3.52 10.56 -13.63
N GLY A 94 3.65 9.25 -13.83
CA GLY A 94 4.01 8.67 -15.13
C GLY A 94 2.86 8.63 -16.14
N SER A 95 1.62 8.92 -15.71
CA SER A 95 0.38 8.78 -16.51
C SER A 95 -0.32 10.12 -16.74
N SER A 96 0.40 11.25 -16.72
CA SER A 96 -0.18 12.60 -16.89
C SER A 96 -0.22 13.10 -18.34
N SER A 97 -0.14 12.20 -19.33
CA SER A 97 -0.08 12.53 -20.76
C SER A 97 -1.45 12.49 -21.45
N SER A 98 -2.48 13.19 -20.96
CA SER A 98 -3.66 13.61 -21.75
C SER A 98 -4.77 14.24 -20.90
N TRP A 99 -4.61 15.50 -20.51
CA TRP A 99 -5.79 16.34 -20.19
C TRP A 99 -5.72 17.60 -21.03
N ASN A 100 -6.40 17.52 -22.17
CA ASN A 100 -6.66 18.62 -23.09
C ASN A 100 -8.14 18.96 -22.92
N ASP A 101 -8.48 20.05 -22.24
CA ASP A 101 -9.69 20.83 -22.53
C ASP A 101 -9.67 22.20 -21.81
N GLY A 102 -10.28 23.19 -22.46
CA GLY A 102 -9.99 24.62 -22.34
C GLY A 102 -10.48 25.35 -21.08
N GLY A 103 -9.75 26.42 -20.75
CA GLY A 103 -10.09 27.36 -19.68
C GLY A 103 -9.02 28.44 -19.55
N ARG A 104 -9.09 29.48 -20.39
CA ARG A 104 -8.08 30.55 -20.46
C ARG A 104 -8.24 31.50 -19.26
N VAL A 105 -7.10 31.76 -18.59
CA VAL A 105 -6.87 32.79 -17.56
C VAL A 105 -7.21 32.41 -16.09
N ASP A 106 -6.67 31.27 -15.64
CA ASP A 106 -6.08 31.05 -14.29
C ASP A 106 -5.21 29.75 -14.29
N MET A 107 -4.87 29.27 -15.50
CA MET A 107 -4.27 27.96 -15.71
C MET A 107 -2.75 27.99 -15.63
N ALA A 108 -2.09 29.12 -15.91
CA ALA A 108 -0.63 29.20 -15.90
C ALA A 108 -0.08 29.09 -14.46
N GLU A 109 -0.60 29.90 -13.53
CA GLU A 109 -0.18 29.82 -12.12
C GLU A 109 -0.59 28.49 -11.47
N ARG A 110 -1.79 27.98 -11.75
CA ARG A 110 -2.21 26.64 -11.28
C ARG A 110 -1.36 25.52 -11.88
N HIS A 111 -0.96 25.65 -13.14
CA HIS A 111 -0.08 24.71 -13.83
C HIS A 111 1.34 24.76 -13.25
N GLU A 112 1.88 25.95 -12.98
CA GLU A 112 3.20 26.12 -12.35
C GLU A 112 3.23 25.59 -10.92
N LEU A 113 2.20 25.88 -10.11
CA LEU A 113 2.06 25.32 -8.77
C LEU A 113 1.88 23.79 -8.81
N ALA A 114 1.10 23.27 -9.76
CA ALA A 114 0.94 21.82 -9.96
C ALA A 114 2.26 21.15 -10.35
N ILE A 115 3.06 21.78 -11.23
CA ILE A 115 4.41 21.32 -11.57
C ILE A 115 5.31 21.35 -10.33
N GLY A 116 5.29 22.44 -9.56
CA GLY A 116 6.07 22.58 -8.33
C GLY A 116 5.77 21.47 -7.30
N TYR A 117 4.49 21.21 -7.04
CA TYR A 117 4.06 20.13 -6.15
C TYR A 117 4.43 18.75 -6.71
N ALA A 118 4.23 18.51 -8.01
CA ALA A 118 4.62 17.26 -8.66
C ALA A 118 6.14 16.99 -8.54
N VAL A 119 6.98 18.01 -8.70
CA VAL A 119 8.44 17.90 -8.55
C VAL A 119 8.84 17.64 -7.10
N GLN A 120 8.22 18.33 -6.13
CA GLN A 120 8.48 18.09 -4.70
C GLN A 120 8.06 16.67 -4.29
N ASP A 121 6.90 16.21 -4.75
CA ASP A 121 6.43 14.85 -4.49
C ASP A 121 7.34 13.81 -5.13
N ALA A 122 7.77 14.03 -6.38
CA ALA A 122 8.74 13.14 -7.04
C ALA A 122 10.05 13.03 -6.24
N ARG A 123 10.58 14.15 -5.72
CA ARG A 123 11.79 14.15 -4.88
C ARG A 123 11.60 13.37 -3.58
N ARG A 124 10.45 13.54 -2.91
CA ARG A 124 10.10 12.81 -1.69
C ARG A 124 9.99 11.31 -1.94
N VAL A 125 9.34 10.92 -3.03
CA VAL A 125 9.20 9.51 -3.39
C VAL A 125 10.57 8.91 -3.75
N GLN A 126 11.41 9.62 -4.51
CA GLN A 126 12.77 9.16 -4.80
C GLN A 126 13.63 9.02 -3.53
N ALA A 127 13.51 9.94 -2.57
CA ALA A 127 14.23 9.85 -1.30
C ALA A 127 13.78 8.64 -0.48
N LEU A 128 12.46 8.38 -0.45
CA LEU A 128 11.90 7.17 0.17
C LEU A 128 12.44 5.92 -0.51
N MET A 129 12.49 5.90 -1.85
CA MET A 129 12.99 4.74 -2.58
C MET A 129 14.47 4.45 -2.32
N ARG A 130 15.31 5.49 -2.33
CA ARG A 130 16.72 5.35 -1.94
C ARG A 130 16.87 4.80 -0.52
N ARG A 131 15.99 5.19 0.40
CA ARG A 131 15.99 4.68 1.77
C ARG A 131 15.64 3.19 1.83
N VAL A 132 14.66 2.74 1.04
CA VAL A 132 14.33 1.30 0.93
C VAL A 132 15.49 0.53 0.31
N GLU A 133 16.07 1.03 -0.78
CA GLU A 133 17.24 0.40 -1.42
C GLU A 133 18.43 0.30 -0.47
N HIS A 134 18.63 1.28 0.41
CA HIS A 134 19.68 1.22 1.43
C HIS A 134 19.38 0.17 2.53
N ALA A 135 18.10 -0.08 2.82
CA ALA A 135 17.70 -1.07 3.82
C ALA A 135 17.83 -2.52 3.31
N VAL A 136 17.38 -2.79 2.09
CA VAL A 136 17.22 -4.18 1.58
C VAL A 136 17.92 -4.45 0.24
N GLY A 137 18.69 -3.48 -0.26
CA GLY A 137 19.32 -3.54 -1.57
C GLY A 137 18.33 -3.34 -2.72
N VAL A 138 18.89 -3.15 -3.92
CA VAL A 138 18.12 -2.90 -5.15
C VAL A 138 17.20 -4.07 -5.51
N VAL A 139 17.68 -5.30 -5.33
CA VAL A 139 16.89 -6.52 -5.64
C VAL A 139 15.72 -6.68 -4.66
N GLY A 140 15.95 -6.42 -3.37
CA GLY A 140 14.91 -6.42 -2.35
C GLY A 140 13.85 -5.34 -2.60
N ALA A 141 14.29 -4.11 -2.89
CA ALA A 141 13.42 -3.00 -3.23
C ALA A 141 12.55 -3.28 -4.46
N ARG A 142 13.11 -3.92 -5.51
CA ARG A 142 12.35 -4.37 -6.69
C ARG A 142 11.28 -5.39 -6.33
N MET A 143 11.61 -6.36 -5.48
CA MET A 143 10.64 -7.36 -5.03
C MET A 143 9.50 -6.72 -4.22
N LEU A 144 9.81 -5.79 -3.30
CA LEU A 144 8.80 -5.02 -2.57
C LEU A 144 7.91 -4.21 -3.53
N ARG A 145 8.49 -3.57 -4.54
CA ARG A 145 7.74 -2.85 -5.58
C ARG A 145 6.80 -3.75 -6.38
N SER A 146 7.27 -4.92 -6.82
CA SER A 146 6.43 -5.86 -7.58
C SER A 146 5.24 -6.38 -6.77
N VAL A 147 5.44 -6.64 -5.46
CA VAL A 147 4.36 -7.13 -4.58
C VAL A 147 3.40 -6.01 -4.20
N ILE A 148 3.92 -4.86 -3.76
CA ILE A 148 3.13 -3.78 -3.17
C ILE A 148 2.58 -2.82 -4.24
N GLY A 149 3.41 -2.42 -5.20
CA GLY A 149 3.05 -1.50 -6.27
C GLY A 149 2.28 -2.21 -7.38
N ASP A 150 2.86 -3.26 -7.95
CA ASP A 150 2.28 -3.95 -9.11
C ASP A 150 1.25 -5.03 -8.72
N ARG A 151 1.03 -5.24 -7.41
CA ARG A 151 0.13 -6.26 -6.85
C ARG A 151 0.40 -7.68 -7.37
N THR A 152 1.65 -7.98 -7.67
CA THR A 152 2.08 -9.28 -8.19
C THR A 152 1.98 -10.33 -7.10
N SER A 153 1.34 -11.47 -7.39
CA SER A 153 1.23 -12.57 -6.44
C SER A 153 2.57 -13.27 -6.19
N PHE A 154 2.75 -13.89 -5.02
CA PHE A 154 3.96 -14.66 -4.72
C PHE A 154 4.18 -15.84 -5.68
N ALA A 155 3.08 -16.43 -6.19
CA ALA A 155 3.15 -17.49 -7.20
C ALA A 155 3.70 -16.96 -8.53
N ALA A 156 3.27 -15.77 -8.95
CA ALA A 156 3.80 -15.12 -10.15
C ALA A 156 5.28 -14.73 -10.01
N ILE A 157 5.70 -14.26 -8.82
CA ILE A 157 7.11 -13.97 -8.54
C ILE A 157 7.96 -15.24 -8.56
N ALA A 158 7.45 -16.35 -8.00
CA ALA A 158 8.12 -17.64 -8.06
C ALA A 158 8.27 -18.12 -9.51
N ALA A 159 7.18 -18.04 -10.29
CA ALA A 159 7.16 -18.44 -11.70
C ALA A 159 8.14 -17.60 -12.55
N ALA A 160 8.20 -16.29 -12.34
CA ALA A 160 9.16 -15.40 -13.01
C ALA A 160 10.63 -15.76 -12.72
N ARG A 161 10.90 -16.49 -11.63
CA ARG A 161 12.23 -17.01 -11.27
C ARG A 161 12.45 -18.45 -11.75
N GLY A 162 11.59 -18.99 -12.60
CA GLY A 162 11.66 -20.35 -13.11
C GLY A 162 11.34 -21.42 -12.06
N ARG A 163 10.70 -21.05 -10.94
CA ARG A 163 10.34 -21.98 -9.86
C ARG A 163 8.82 -22.10 -9.78
N ALA A 164 8.31 -23.32 -9.75
CA ALA A 164 6.88 -23.59 -9.64
C ALA A 164 6.55 -24.34 -8.33
N GLY A 165 5.27 -24.29 -7.94
CA GLY A 165 4.73 -25.04 -6.82
C GLY A 165 4.75 -24.33 -5.47
N ASP A 166 4.06 -24.92 -4.50
CA ASP A 166 3.79 -24.33 -3.18
C ASP A 166 5.06 -23.97 -2.40
N ARG A 167 6.11 -24.78 -2.53
CA ARG A 167 7.40 -24.51 -1.87
C ARG A 167 8.01 -23.19 -2.36
N ALA A 168 7.97 -22.93 -3.66
CA ALA A 168 8.52 -21.71 -4.24
C ALA A 168 7.69 -20.48 -3.85
N THR A 169 6.36 -20.61 -3.84
CA THR A 169 5.44 -19.57 -3.34
C THR A 169 5.70 -19.24 -1.87
N ARG A 170 5.90 -20.24 -1.01
CA ARG A 170 6.25 -20.05 0.41
C ARG A 170 7.60 -19.37 0.59
N GLN A 171 8.58 -19.73 -0.24
CA GLN A 171 9.89 -19.07 -0.20
C GLN A 171 9.77 -17.60 -0.62
N ALA A 172 9.00 -17.29 -1.66
CA ALA A 172 8.75 -15.92 -2.08
C ALA A 172 8.02 -15.10 -1.02
N SER A 173 7.00 -15.66 -0.36
CA SER A 173 6.30 -14.95 0.72
C SER A 173 7.18 -14.76 1.97
N ALA A 174 7.96 -15.76 2.36
CA ALA A 174 8.91 -15.64 3.47
C ALA A 174 9.97 -14.56 3.21
N HIS A 175 10.52 -14.53 1.99
CA HIS A 175 11.50 -13.51 1.61
C HIS A 175 10.87 -12.12 1.58
N PHE A 176 9.64 -11.97 1.06
CA PHE A 176 8.92 -10.69 1.10
C PHE A 176 8.76 -10.17 2.53
N ARG A 177 8.34 -11.02 3.47
CA ARG A 177 8.14 -10.65 4.87
C ARG A 177 9.45 -10.17 5.49
N MET A 178 10.53 -10.94 5.32
CA MET A 178 11.87 -10.57 5.82
C MET A 178 12.29 -9.18 5.32
N LEU A 179 12.21 -8.92 4.00
CA LEU A 179 12.57 -7.62 3.43
C LEU A 179 11.71 -6.47 4.01
N LEU A 180 10.42 -6.71 4.23
CA LEU A 180 9.53 -5.70 4.77
C LEU A 180 9.84 -5.39 6.24
N GLU A 181 10.17 -6.41 7.04
CA GLU A 181 10.60 -6.25 8.43
C GLU A 181 11.96 -5.53 8.52
N GLU A 182 12.94 -5.91 7.70
CA GLU A 182 14.25 -5.24 7.63
C GLU A 182 14.10 -3.76 7.24
N THR A 183 13.20 -3.46 6.29
CA THR A 183 12.87 -2.09 5.93
C THR A 183 12.26 -1.34 7.12
N ALA A 184 11.34 -1.96 7.85
CA ALA A 184 10.72 -1.34 9.01
C ALA A 184 11.72 -1.10 10.15
N GLU A 185 12.60 -2.05 10.43
CA GLU A 185 13.67 -1.92 11.40
C GLU A 185 14.64 -0.81 11.01
N HIS A 186 15.06 -0.74 9.75
CA HIS A 186 15.89 0.35 9.25
C HIS A 186 15.21 1.72 9.40
N PHE A 187 13.89 1.77 9.26
CA PHE A 187 13.13 3.00 9.40
C PHE A 187 13.01 3.43 10.86
N ALA A 188 12.85 2.47 11.77
CA ALA A 188 12.79 2.70 13.21
C ALA A 188 14.16 3.09 13.79
N ALA A 189 15.24 2.43 13.37
CA ALA A 189 16.60 2.67 13.86
C ALA A 189 17.13 4.09 13.59
N ARG A 190 16.60 4.75 12.56
CA ARG A 190 16.97 6.13 12.21
C ARG A 190 16.11 7.22 12.84
N GLY A 191 15.07 6.86 13.63
CA GLY A 191 14.13 7.82 14.21
C GLY A 191 13.42 8.68 13.16
N PRO A 192 12.50 9.58 13.54
CA PRO A 192 11.98 10.58 12.61
C PRO A 192 13.15 11.45 12.15
N ALA A 193 13.49 11.36 10.87
CA ALA A 193 14.46 12.26 10.26
C ALA A 193 14.00 13.71 10.51
N GLY A 194 14.84 14.45 11.21
CA GLY A 194 14.89 15.91 11.41
C GLY A 194 13.64 16.73 11.11
N ARG A 195 13.16 17.44 12.16
CA ARG A 195 12.44 18.71 12.01
C ARG A 195 13.16 19.68 11.08
#